data_AF-A0A1T5FH79-F1
#
_entry.id   AF-A0A1T5FH79-F1
#
_cell.length_a   1.000
_cell.length_b   1.000
_cell.length_c   1.000
_cell.angle_alpha   90.00
_cell.angle_beta   90.00
_cell.angle_gamma   90.00
#
_symmetry.space_group_name_H-M   'P 1'
#
loop_
_entity.id
_entity.type
_entity.pdbx_description
1 polymer ?
#
loop_
_entity_poly.entity_id
_entity_poly.type
_entity_poly.pdbx_seq_one_letter_code
_entity_poly.pdbx_strand_id
1 'polypeptide(L)'
;MKPIAALFLLLLSFGPVFCQDNKGSVILDNSVTSVEQDVTKSLFGETIYFGPEAEWSIDGTLEIWCQRIWIAPGAKIYGSGRILIYNPAESPFYNGLKKKPTVIDGNNGNFIKLLVEHHNSAGIILENMDDPGYSATGVSGSDGAALNIGGELKLAQDGADILLNGYNLSFDKEASITQYGNRRKLIMRNDYGHVSKLLTSGSHFMFPIATASLHYAPVAVSGSDKDATIYARSSDYSSSIVRPKYPQSGIDINWQVYASQPLTAMLTLTHPLAANKEKYRDEQAAIYQFMELEEMDRLPTKRVSEGVHQSSAVQLATEPTDYRSWFTKSIALSDELFIPNVFTPNGDGVNDRFVIQAMEAFNTVSLTIYNRWGNNIYYNPVYDNSWDGSGLNPGTYYYVIEAKEGNNSSIYKGWVLLIKEN
;
A
#
# COMPACT_ATOMS: atom_id res chain seq x y z
N MET A 1 -63.76 65.48 15.72
CA MET A 1 -62.33 65.23 15.42
C MET A 1 -62.08 63.73 15.55
N LYS A 2 -61.77 63.05 14.44
CA LYS A 2 -61.37 61.63 14.36
C LYS A 2 -59.94 61.60 13.81
N PRO A 3 -58.98 60.84 14.38
CA PRO A 3 -57.66 60.75 13.79
C PRO A 3 -57.68 59.78 12.60
N ILE A 4 -57.11 60.24 11.48
CA ILE A 4 -56.85 59.44 10.28
C ILE A 4 -55.50 58.74 10.49
N ALA A 5 -55.49 57.41 10.48
CA ALA A 5 -54.26 56.63 10.47
C ALA A 5 -53.69 56.61 9.05
N ALA A 6 -52.49 57.17 8.87
CA ALA A 6 -51.74 57.07 7.62
C ALA A 6 -51.02 55.71 7.57
N LEU A 7 -51.42 54.87 6.63
CA LEU A 7 -50.78 53.59 6.33
C LEU A 7 -49.55 53.85 5.44
N PHE A 8 -48.34 53.69 5.98
CA PHE A 8 -47.11 53.68 5.20
C PHE A 8 -46.95 52.32 4.51
N LEU A 9 -47.09 52.29 3.19
CA LEU A 9 -46.82 51.12 2.36
C LEU A 9 -45.31 51.04 2.11
N LEU A 10 -44.61 50.13 2.78
CA LEU A 10 -43.19 49.85 2.54
C LEU A 10 -43.07 49.00 1.26
N LEU A 11 -42.68 49.62 0.16
CA LEU A 11 -42.30 48.92 -1.08
C LEU A 11 -40.94 48.23 -0.87
N LEU A 12 -40.96 46.93 -0.56
CA LEU A 12 -39.79 46.07 -0.63
C LEU A 12 -39.43 45.83 -2.11
N SER A 13 -38.39 46.51 -2.58
CA SER A 13 -37.77 46.21 -3.87
C SER A 13 -37.00 44.88 -3.77
N PHE A 14 -37.52 43.83 -4.39
CA PHE A 14 -36.75 42.62 -4.66
C PHE A 14 -35.73 42.93 -5.78
N GLY A 15 -34.54 43.39 -5.40
CA GLY A 15 -33.37 43.27 -6.26
C GLY A 15 -32.96 41.80 -6.39
N PRO A 16 -32.38 41.36 -7.51
CA PRO A 16 -31.82 40.02 -7.61
C PRO A 16 -30.77 39.84 -6.50
N VAL A 17 -30.97 38.83 -5.66
CA VAL A 17 -29.96 38.39 -4.70
C VAL A 17 -28.76 37.92 -5.53
N PHE A 18 -27.67 38.68 -5.51
CA PHE A 18 -26.40 38.16 -6.00
C PHE A 18 -26.09 36.91 -5.17
N CYS A 19 -26.08 35.75 -5.83
CA CYS A 19 -25.64 34.50 -5.25
C CYS A 19 -24.25 34.75 -4.65
N GLN A 20 -24.11 34.67 -3.33
CA GLN A 20 -22.79 34.68 -2.71
C GLN A 20 -22.04 33.48 -3.29
N ASP A 21 -21.00 33.72 -4.07
CA ASP A 21 -20.06 32.67 -4.42
C ASP A 21 -19.31 32.31 -3.13
N ASN A 22 -19.04 31.02 -2.92
CA ASN A 22 -18.33 30.59 -1.71
C ASN A 22 -16.87 31.04 -1.68
N LYS A 23 -16.38 31.69 -2.74
CA LYS A 23 -15.00 32.07 -2.92
C LYS A 23 -14.57 33.09 -1.86
N GLY A 24 -13.49 32.78 -1.15
CA GLY A 24 -12.95 33.55 -0.03
C GLY A 24 -13.71 33.40 1.28
N SER A 25 -14.78 32.61 1.34
CA SER A 25 -15.53 32.43 2.60
C SER A 25 -14.75 31.54 3.58
N VAL A 26 -14.61 32.04 4.80
CA VAL A 26 -13.81 31.41 5.85
C VAL A 26 -14.64 31.30 7.14
N ILE A 27 -14.55 30.14 7.79
CA ILE A 27 -15.03 29.92 9.15
C ILE A 27 -13.79 29.72 10.04
N LEU A 28 -13.61 30.60 11.02
CA LEU A 28 -12.57 30.48 12.05
C LEU A 28 -13.26 30.06 13.35
N ASP A 29 -13.04 28.84 13.82
CA ASP A 29 -13.53 28.38 15.11
C ASP A 29 -12.36 28.03 16.03
N ASN A 30 -12.33 28.63 17.21
CA ASN A 30 -11.35 28.32 18.26
C ASN A 30 -12.08 28.22 19.61
N SER A 31 -13.27 27.62 19.58
CA SER A 31 -14.25 27.66 20.68
C SER A 31 -14.66 26.26 21.15
N VAL A 32 -15.37 26.21 22.28
CA VAL A 32 -16.06 25.00 22.73
C VAL A 32 -17.43 24.93 22.06
N THR A 33 -17.68 23.87 21.29
CA THR A 33 -18.93 23.63 20.55
C THR A 33 -19.49 22.24 20.87
N SER A 34 -20.79 22.15 21.09
CA SER A 34 -21.52 20.88 21.18
C SER A 34 -22.48 20.69 20.01
N VAL A 35 -22.62 19.46 19.54
CA VAL A 35 -23.68 19.01 18.63
C VAL A 35 -24.39 17.85 19.32
N GLU A 36 -25.55 18.13 19.90
CA GLU A 36 -26.32 17.15 20.68
C GLU A 36 -26.85 16.01 19.81
N GLN A 37 -27.24 14.91 20.46
CA GLN A 37 -27.88 13.77 19.80
C GLN A 37 -29.11 14.23 18.99
N ASP A 38 -29.32 13.62 17.82
CA ASP A 38 -30.39 13.95 16.86
C ASP A 38 -30.34 15.36 16.26
N VAL A 39 -29.34 16.18 16.62
CA VAL A 39 -29.09 17.48 15.99
C VAL A 39 -28.14 17.33 14.81
N THR A 40 -28.46 18.02 13.71
CA THR A 40 -27.54 18.18 12.58
C THR A 40 -27.03 19.61 12.53
N LYS A 41 -25.70 19.79 12.54
CA LYS A 41 -25.03 21.07 12.31
C LYS A 41 -24.27 21.00 10.99
N SER A 42 -24.52 21.95 10.10
CA SER A 42 -23.85 22.01 8.78
C SER A 42 -22.90 23.19 8.71
N LEU A 43 -21.66 22.94 8.27
CA LEU A 43 -20.63 23.94 7.98
C LEU A 43 -20.45 24.07 6.48
N PHE A 44 -20.58 25.30 5.97
CA PHE A 44 -20.53 25.59 4.54
C PHE A 44 -19.67 26.84 4.28
N GLY A 45 -18.70 26.72 3.38
CA GLY A 45 -17.77 27.79 3.03
C GLY A 45 -16.67 27.28 2.10
N GLU A 46 -15.69 28.11 1.77
CA GLU A 46 -14.49 27.64 1.08
C GLU A 46 -13.56 26.95 2.07
N THR A 47 -13.28 27.59 3.21
CA THR A 47 -12.37 27.03 4.24
C THR A 47 -12.98 27.06 5.64
N ILE A 48 -12.81 25.97 6.39
CA ILE A 48 -13.05 25.89 7.84
C ILE A 48 -11.71 25.66 8.55
N TYR A 49 -11.44 26.43 9.60
CA TYR A 49 -10.30 26.26 10.49
C TYR A 49 -10.79 25.91 11.89
N PHE A 50 -10.40 24.74 12.39
CA PHE A 50 -10.51 24.36 13.79
C PHE A 50 -9.21 24.71 14.49
N GLY A 51 -9.24 25.78 15.29
CA GLY A 51 -8.11 26.33 16.03
C GLY A 51 -7.58 25.42 17.14
N PRO A 52 -6.41 25.75 17.73
CA PRO A 52 -5.75 24.93 18.74
C PRO A 52 -6.56 24.74 20.03
N GLU A 53 -7.49 25.64 20.33
CA GLU A 53 -8.39 25.57 21.49
C GLU A 53 -9.81 25.11 21.10
N ALA A 54 -10.03 24.74 19.82
CA ALA A 54 -11.32 24.23 19.39
C ALA A 54 -11.63 22.90 20.07
N GLU A 55 -12.78 22.81 20.72
CA GLU A 55 -13.26 21.62 21.41
C GLU A 55 -14.67 21.29 20.94
N TRP A 56 -14.80 20.26 20.10
CA TRP A 56 -16.04 19.85 19.47
C TRP A 56 -16.51 18.51 20.04
N SER A 57 -17.57 18.56 20.85
CA SER A 57 -18.30 17.39 21.36
C SER A 57 -19.49 17.09 20.44
N ILE A 58 -19.39 16.03 19.63
CA ILE A 58 -20.36 15.70 18.58
C ILE A 58 -21.03 14.37 18.91
N ASP A 59 -22.26 14.44 19.43
CA ASP A 59 -23.14 13.29 19.65
C ASP A 59 -24.23 13.16 18.57
N GLY A 60 -24.49 14.25 17.82
CA GLY A 60 -25.34 14.27 16.64
C GLY A 60 -24.59 14.08 15.32
N THR A 61 -24.93 14.89 14.33
CA THR A 61 -24.33 14.87 12.99
C THR A 61 -23.69 16.22 12.67
N LEU A 62 -22.40 16.22 12.31
CA LEU A 62 -21.72 17.37 11.74
C LEU A 62 -21.55 17.16 10.23
N GLU A 63 -22.15 18.00 9.41
CA GLU A 63 -21.93 18.01 7.97
C GLU A 63 -20.92 19.09 7.59
N ILE A 64 -19.93 18.74 6.77
CA ILE A 64 -18.92 19.66 6.27
C ILE A 64 -19.00 19.68 4.74
N TRP A 65 -19.37 20.85 4.22
CA TRP A 65 -19.47 21.16 2.78
C TRP A 65 -18.33 22.08 2.32
N CYS A 66 -17.22 22.12 3.06
CA CYS A 66 -16.09 23.01 2.82
C CYS A 66 -15.09 22.43 1.81
N GLN A 67 -14.46 23.29 1.01
CA GLN A 67 -13.43 22.88 0.05
C GLN A 67 -12.09 22.58 0.71
N ARG A 68 -11.84 23.25 1.84
CA ARG A 68 -10.61 23.17 2.62
C ARG A 68 -10.96 23.03 4.10
N ILE A 69 -10.31 22.11 4.79
CA ILE A 69 -10.51 21.84 6.23
C ILE A 69 -9.13 21.86 6.88
N TRP A 70 -8.92 22.78 7.81
CA TRP A 70 -7.69 22.85 8.60
C TRP A 70 -8.00 22.49 10.04
N ILE A 71 -7.24 21.57 10.62
CA ILE A 71 -7.42 21.14 12.01
C ILE A 71 -6.12 21.34 12.75
N ALA A 72 -6.10 22.22 13.76
CA ALA A 72 -4.90 22.45 14.55
C ALA A 72 -4.48 21.20 15.35
N PRO A 73 -3.18 21.03 15.66
CA PRO A 73 -2.64 20.05 16.62
C PRO A 73 -3.41 19.95 17.94
N GLY A 74 -3.81 21.09 18.49
CA GLY A 74 -4.50 21.19 19.77
C GLY A 74 -6.00 20.91 19.72
N ALA A 75 -6.62 20.96 18.53
CA ALA A 75 -8.07 20.80 18.39
C ALA A 75 -8.51 19.43 18.91
N LYS A 76 -9.64 19.38 19.60
CA LYS A 76 -10.24 18.16 20.15
C LYS A 76 -11.58 17.94 19.50
N ILE A 77 -11.74 16.80 18.83
CA ILE A 77 -12.97 16.44 18.14
C ILE A 77 -13.34 15.02 18.58
N TYR A 78 -14.42 14.89 19.34
CA TYR A 78 -14.81 13.66 20.03
C TYR A 78 -16.33 13.58 20.23
N GLY A 79 -16.83 12.46 20.74
CA GLY A 79 -18.25 12.24 21.04
C GLY A 79 -18.71 10.84 20.59
N SER A 80 -20.01 10.67 20.42
CA SER A 80 -20.63 9.40 19.96
C SER A 80 -21.27 9.49 18.57
N GLY A 81 -21.30 10.69 17.99
CA GLY A 81 -21.94 10.99 16.71
C GLY A 81 -21.03 10.77 15.51
N ARG A 82 -21.25 11.57 14.47
CA ARG A 82 -20.56 11.44 13.19
C ARG A 82 -20.26 12.75 12.47
N ILE A 83 -19.22 12.73 11.66
CA ILE A 83 -18.84 13.79 10.72
C ILE A 83 -19.05 13.28 9.30
N LEU A 84 -19.74 14.05 8.46
CA LEU A 84 -19.93 13.76 7.05
C LEU A 84 -19.19 14.82 6.22
N ILE A 85 -18.20 14.40 5.45
CA ILE A 85 -17.46 15.28 4.54
C ILE A 85 -18.01 15.09 3.13
N TYR A 86 -18.79 16.06 2.67
CA TYR A 86 -19.45 16.03 1.37
C TYR A 86 -18.62 16.69 0.28
N ASN A 87 -18.98 16.41 -0.98
CA ASN A 87 -18.47 17.20 -2.10
C ASN A 87 -19.07 18.62 -2.03
N PRO A 88 -18.24 19.69 -1.92
CA PRO A 88 -18.75 21.06 -1.86
C PRO A 88 -19.61 21.44 -3.06
N ALA A 89 -19.38 20.82 -4.22
CA ALA A 89 -20.16 21.07 -5.43
C ALA A 89 -21.58 20.49 -5.41
N GLU A 90 -21.87 19.64 -4.45
CA GLU A 90 -23.21 19.07 -4.20
C GLU A 90 -23.92 19.79 -3.05
N SER A 91 -23.34 20.91 -2.57
CA SER A 91 -23.92 21.71 -1.50
C SER A 91 -25.30 22.25 -1.89
N PRO A 92 -26.32 22.15 -1.02
CA PRO A 92 -27.62 22.75 -1.26
C PRO A 92 -27.60 24.29 -1.18
N PHE A 93 -26.48 24.89 -0.75
CA PHE A 93 -26.36 26.32 -0.49
C PHE A 93 -25.61 27.09 -1.58
N TYR A 94 -24.71 26.43 -2.32
CA TYR A 94 -23.90 27.07 -3.36
C TYR A 94 -24.07 26.36 -4.70
N ASN A 95 -24.54 27.11 -5.71
CA ASN A 95 -24.74 26.57 -7.05
C ASN A 95 -23.52 26.81 -7.96
N GLY A 96 -23.28 25.91 -8.91
CA GLY A 96 -22.29 26.11 -9.99
C GLY A 96 -20.83 25.79 -9.64
N LEU A 97 -20.58 25.24 -8.47
CA LEU A 97 -19.26 24.76 -8.08
C LEU A 97 -18.87 23.51 -8.88
N LYS A 98 -17.58 23.34 -9.14
CA LYS A 98 -17.05 22.16 -9.81
C LYS A 98 -16.69 21.09 -8.79
N LYS A 99 -17.04 19.84 -9.08
CA LYS A 99 -16.58 18.68 -8.30
C LYS A 99 -15.06 18.68 -8.23
N LYS A 100 -14.51 18.62 -7.02
CA LYS A 100 -13.08 18.53 -6.77
C LYS A 100 -12.81 17.88 -5.41
N PRO A 101 -11.58 17.37 -5.19
CA PRO A 101 -11.20 16.86 -3.89
C PRO A 101 -11.31 17.93 -2.80
N THR A 102 -11.68 17.52 -1.59
CA THR A 102 -11.56 18.37 -0.40
C THR A 102 -10.12 18.34 0.08
N VAL A 103 -9.52 19.51 0.30
CA VAL A 103 -8.17 19.60 0.86
C VAL A 103 -8.27 19.55 2.38
N ILE A 104 -7.50 18.69 3.02
CA ILE A 104 -7.44 18.58 4.47
C ILE A 104 -6.01 18.77 4.94
N ASP A 105 -5.82 19.74 5.82
CA ASP A 105 -4.66 19.80 6.69
C ASP A 105 -5.07 19.13 7.99
N GLY A 106 -4.50 17.95 8.20
CA GLY A 106 -4.91 17.07 9.27
C GLY A 106 -4.58 17.63 10.65
N ASN A 107 -5.15 16.97 11.66
CA ASN A 107 -5.00 17.36 13.05
C ASN A 107 -3.57 17.25 13.59
N ASN A 108 -2.59 16.62 12.92
CA ASN A 108 -1.17 16.58 13.33
C ASN A 108 -0.93 16.26 14.83
N GLY A 109 -1.88 15.59 15.47
CA GLY A 109 -2.09 15.71 16.91
C GLY A 109 -3.23 14.81 17.41
N ASN A 110 -4.20 15.37 18.12
CA ASN A 110 -5.24 14.59 18.80
C ASN A 110 -6.10 13.77 17.83
N PHE A 111 -6.19 12.45 18.05
CA PHE A 111 -7.07 11.57 17.26
C PHE A 111 -8.54 12.02 17.27
N ILE A 112 -9.18 12.00 16.10
CA ILE A 112 -10.64 12.21 15.95
C ILE A 112 -11.34 10.92 16.35
N LYS A 113 -12.01 10.92 17.51
CA LYS A 113 -12.62 9.72 18.11
C LYS A 113 -14.11 9.60 17.78
N LEU A 114 -14.44 9.65 16.49
CA LEU A 114 -15.81 9.64 15.96
C LEU A 114 -15.88 8.79 14.69
N LEU A 115 -17.09 8.50 14.22
CA LEU A 115 -17.30 8.08 12.84
C LEU A 115 -17.08 9.29 11.90
N VAL A 116 -16.14 9.16 10.97
CA VAL A 116 -15.91 10.09 9.87
C VAL A 116 -16.33 9.41 8.57
N GLU A 117 -17.40 9.90 7.95
CA GLU A 117 -17.89 9.43 6.65
C GLU A 117 -17.40 10.34 5.52
N HIS A 118 -16.59 9.79 4.62
CA HIS A 118 -16.12 10.49 3.42
C HIS A 118 -17.11 10.26 2.27
N HIS A 119 -17.90 11.29 1.96
CA HIS A 119 -18.93 11.31 0.90
C HIS A 119 -18.53 12.16 -0.32
N ASN A 120 -17.28 12.62 -0.40
CA ASN A 120 -16.82 13.38 -1.56
C ASN A 120 -16.30 12.43 -2.65
N SER A 121 -17.13 12.16 -3.66
CA SER A 121 -16.78 11.34 -4.84
C SER A 121 -15.61 11.83 -5.70
N ALA A 122 -15.11 13.05 -5.46
CA ALA A 122 -13.89 13.55 -6.09
C ALA A 122 -12.64 13.35 -5.20
N GLY A 123 -12.81 12.76 -4.01
CA GLY A 123 -11.74 12.40 -3.08
C GLY A 123 -11.41 13.46 -2.03
N ILE A 124 -10.40 13.15 -1.23
CA ILE A 124 -9.70 14.05 -0.30
C ILE A 124 -8.22 14.10 -0.70
N ILE A 125 -7.58 15.25 -0.52
CA ILE A 125 -6.13 15.39 -0.62
C ILE A 125 -5.62 15.93 0.72
N LEU A 126 -4.60 15.29 1.29
CA LEU A 126 -3.88 15.87 2.42
C LEU A 126 -2.89 16.92 1.93
N GLU A 127 -2.90 18.11 2.54
CA GLU A 127 -2.02 19.20 2.16
C GLU A 127 -1.79 20.10 3.38
N ASN A 128 -0.53 20.44 3.65
CA ASN A 128 -0.18 21.41 4.68
C ASN A 128 -0.62 22.80 4.22
N MET A 129 -1.51 23.43 4.96
CA MET A 129 -2.06 24.75 4.66
C MET A 129 -1.43 25.80 5.58
N ASP A 130 -1.41 27.05 5.10
CA ASP A 130 -0.92 28.16 5.91
C ASP A 130 -1.76 28.31 7.18
N ASP A 131 -1.07 28.43 8.32
CA ASP A 131 -1.69 28.76 9.60
C ASP A 131 -2.45 30.11 9.48
N PRO A 132 -3.73 30.18 9.90
CA PRO A 132 -4.56 31.37 9.73
C PRO A 132 -4.27 32.51 10.73
N GLY A 133 -3.18 32.42 11.51
CA GLY A 133 -2.80 33.36 12.56
C GLY A 133 -2.90 32.83 13.99
N TYR A 134 -3.10 31.52 14.17
CA TYR A 134 -3.09 30.86 15.48
C TYR A 134 -1.68 30.62 16.03
N SER A 135 -0.64 30.75 15.21
CA SER A 135 0.74 30.45 15.60
C SER A 135 0.90 29.01 16.12
N ALA A 136 0.14 28.07 15.56
CA ALA A 136 0.31 26.66 15.83
C ALA A 136 1.71 26.25 15.37
N THR A 137 2.43 25.51 16.21
CA THR A 137 3.76 25.00 15.84
C THR A 137 3.61 24.06 14.65
N GLY A 138 4.07 24.48 13.48
CA GLY A 138 4.04 23.65 12.27
C GLY A 138 4.93 22.44 12.44
N VAL A 139 4.39 21.25 12.15
CA VAL A 139 5.18 20.03 12.04
C VAL A 139 5.69 19.93 10.60
N SER A 140 6.93 19.53 10.39
CA SER A 140 7.53 19.40 9.05
C SER A 140 7.47 17.97 8.52
N GLY A 141 7.65 17.79 7.21
CA GLY A 141 7.73 16.47 6.60
C GLY A 141 6.37 15.78 6.52
N SER A 142 6.35 14.45 6.63
CA SER A 142 5.12 13.64 6.51
C SER A 142 4.09 13.89 7.62
N ASP A 143 4.50 14.53 8.71
CA ASP A 143 3.61 14.88 9.82
C ASP A 143 3.02 16.28 9.71
N GLY A 144 3.33 17.04 8.65
CA GLY A 144 2.86 18.43 8.51
C GLY A 144 1.39 18.59 8.15
N ALA A 145 0.74 17.53 7.66
CA ALA A 145 -0.72 17.48 7.42
C ALA A 145 -1.28 16.07 7.70
N ALA A 146 -0.63 15.37 8.63
CA ALA A 146 -1.07 14.07 9.12
C ALA A 146 -2.49 14.11 9.68
N LEU A 147 -3.30 13.15 9.26
CA LEU A 147 -4.65 12.96 9.76
C LEU A 147 -4.70 11.75 10.71
N ASN A 148 -5.14 11.97 11.94
CA ASN A 148 -5.19 10.95 12.99
C ASN A 148 -6.65 10.60 13.31
N ILE A 149 -7.06 9.37 13.01
CA ILE A 149 -8.40 8.83 13.23
C ILE A 149 -8.39 7.82 14.38
N GLY A 150 -9.18 8.10 15.42
CA GLY A 150 -9.36 7.24 16.59
C GLY A 150 -10.67 6.47 16.61
N GLY A 151 -11.64 6.87 15.78
CA GLY A 151 -12.90 6.16 15.57
C GLY A 151 -12.92 5.38 14.26
N GLU A 152 -14.01 5.48 13.51
CA GLU A 152 -14.16 4.81 12.22
C GLU A 152 -13.97 5.80 11.08
N LEU A 153 -13.13 5.48 10.09
CA LEU A 153 -13.11 6.16 8.80
C LEU A 153 -13.88 5.33 7.78
N LYS A 154 -15.03 5.82 7.33
CA LYS A 154 -15.87 5.14 6.34
C LYS A 154 -15.73 5.83 4.98
N LEU A 155 -15.21 5.10 3.99
CA LEU A 155 -15.16 5.57 2.61
C LEU A 155 -16.53 5.35 1.96
N ALA A 156 -17.44 6.31 2.17
CA ALA A 156 -18.88 6.07 2.08
C ALA A 156 -19.44 6.03 0.65
N GLN A 157 -18.71 6.56 -0.33
CA GLN A 157 -19.12 6.63 -1.73
C GLN A 157 -18.00 6.22 -2.68
N ASP A 158 -18.31 5.65 -3.83
CA ASP A 158 -17.32 5.49 -4.90
C ASP A 158 -16.65 6.82 -5.25
N GLY A 159 -15.32 6.80 -5.36
CA GLY A 159 -14.49 7.99 -5.53
C GLY A 159 -14.11 8.68 -4.21
N ALA A 160 -14.57 8.16 -3.06
CA ALA A 160 -14.10 8.57 -1.74
C ALA A 160 -12.67 8.05 -1.47
N ASP A 161 -11.76 8.36 -2.39
CA ASP A 161 -10.33 8.08 -2.29
C ASP A 161 -9.65 9.18 -1.47
N ILE A 162 -8.66 8.82 -0.66
CA ILE A 162 -7.83 9.80 0.09
C ILE A 162 -6.42 9.76 -0.48
N LEU A 163 -5.98 10.85 -1.12
CA LEU A 163 -4.61 11.04 -1.56
C LEU A 163 -3.78 11.58 -0.40
N LEU A 164 -2.82 10.79 0.09
CA LEU A 164 -1.96 11.16 1.22
C LEU A 164 -0.96 12.26 0.85
N ASN A 165 -0.53 12.35 -0.42
CA ASN A 165 0.26 13.47 -0.95
C ASN A 165 1.49 13.86 -0.10
N GLY A 166 2.26 12.88 0.37
CA GLY A 166 3.43 13.12 1.21
C GLY A 166 3.20 12.93 2.71
N TYR A 167 1.94 12.86 3.16
CA TYR A 167 1.56 12.94 4.57
C TYR A 167 1.04 11.63 5.15
N ASN A 168 1.00 11.55 6.48
CA ASN A 168 0.57 10.35 7.20
C ASN A 168 -0.95 10.29 7.42
N LEU A 169 -1.50 9.08 7.43
CA LEU A 169 -2.86 8.81 7.94
C LEU A 169 -2.75 7.75 9.03
N SER A 170 -2.99 8.13 10.27
CA SER A 170 -2.77 7.27 11.43
C SER A 170 -4.07 6.82 12.06
N PHE A 171 -4.12 5.53 12.39
CA PHE A 171 -5.20 4.90 13.12
C PHE A 171 -4.73 4.52 14.53
N ASP A 172 -5.48 4.93 15.56
CA ASP A 172 -5.18 4.49 16.93
C ASP A 172 -5.49 3.00 17.14
N LYS A 173 -5.42 2.51 18.38
CA LYS A 173 -5.65 1.10 18.72
C LYS A 173 -7.07 0.60 18.38
N GLU A 174 -8.09 1.41 18.61
CA GLU A 174 -9.50 1.04 18.44
C GLU A 174 -10.04 1.45 17.07
N ALA A 175 -9.32 2.30 16.35
CA ALA A 175 -9.78 2.87 15.09
C ALA A 175 -9.94 1.83 13.97
N SER A 176 -10.87 2.08 13.06
CA SER A 176 -11.13 1.21 11.91
C SER A 176 -11.30 2.01 10.63
N ILE A 177 -11.14 1.32 9.49
CA ILE A 177 -11.48 1.84 8.17
C ILE A 177 -12.43 0.86 7.48
N THR A 178 -13.52 1.36 6.91
CA THR A 178 -14.58 0.50 6.34
C THR A 178 -15.02 1.00 4.96
N GLN A 179 -15.77 0.14 4.26
CA GLN A 179 -16.30 0.39 2.91
C GLN A 179 -15.22 0.72 1.87
N TYR A 180 -13.97 0.35 2.10
CA TYR A 180 -12.91 0.49 1.13
C TYR A 180 -13.02 -0.53 -0.03
N GLY A 181 -12.25 -0.30 -1.09
CA GLY A 181 -12.11 -1.17 -2.24
C GLY A 181 -11.39 -0.47 -3.40
N ASN A 182 -11.37 -1.08 -4.58
CA ASN A 182 -10.66 -0.51 -5.75
C ASN A 182 -11.17 0.90 -6.17
N ARG A 183 -12.39 1.26 -5.77
CA ARG A 183 -13.02 2.56 -6.05
C ARG A 183 -13.05 3.50 -4.83
N ARG A 184 -12.47 3.06 -3.70
CA ARG A 184 -12.54 3.67 -2.37
C ARG A 184 -11.28 3.30 -1.59
N LYS A 185 -10.17 4.02 -1.82
CA LYS A 185 -8.83 3.61 -1.36
C LYS A 185 -7.97 4.77 -0.88
N LEU A 186 -6.90 4.44 -0.18
CA LEU A 186 -5.88 5.37 0.27
C LEU A 186 -4.77 5.39 -0.78
N ILE A 187 -4.61 6.50 -1.49
CA ILE A 187 -3.66 6.63 -2.60
C ILE A 187 -2.37 7.25 -2.08
N MET A 188 -1.26 6.57 -2.37
CA MET A 188 0.09 7.08 -2.11
C MET A 188 0.59 7.81 -3.36
N ARG A 189 1.36 8.88 -3.18
CA ARG A 189 2.24 9.38 -4.26
C ARG A 189 3.61 8.70 -4.13
N ASN A 190 4.50 8.99 -5.07
CA ASN A 190 5.88 8.49 -5.06
C ASN A 190 6.77 9.24 -4.04
N ASP A 191 6.18 10.11 -3.23
CA ASP A 191 6.80 10.87 -2.14
C ASP A 191 6.77 10.09 -0.82
N TYR A 192 6.96 10.77 0.31
CA TYR A 192 6.93 10.21 1.67
C TYR A 192 5.48 10.03 2.19
N GLY A 193 5.32 9.51 3.40
CA GLY A 193 4.00 9.31 4.01
C GLY A 193 3.53 7.85 4.00
N HIS A 194 2.82 7.49 5.06
CA HIS A 194 2.38 6.14 5.36
C HIS A 194 0.99 6.13 5.98
N VAL A 195 0.30 5.02 5.80
CA VAL A 195 -0.83 4.68 6.67
C VAL A 195 -0.27 3.95 7.87
N SER A 196 -0.59 4.40 9.09
CA SER A 196 -0.14 3.75 10.31
C SER A 196 -1.32 3.22 11.12
N LYS A 197 -1.11 2.13 11.85
CA LYS A 197 -2.09 1.55 12.79
C LYS A 197 -1.36 1.07 14.03
N LEU A 198 -1.77 1.54 15.20
CA LEU A 198 -1.40 0.89 16.46
C LEU A 198 -2.14 -0.45 16.54
N LEU A 199 -1.43 -1.54 16.23
CA LEU A 199 -1.99 -2.87 16.14
C LEU A 199 -1.82 -3.60 17.49
N THR A 200 -2.90 -4.17 18.01
CA THR A 200 -2.89 -5.03 19.20
C THR A 200 -2.35 -6.41 18.84
N SER A 201 -1.61 -7.04 19.75
CA SER A 201 -1.19 -8.45 19.64
C SER A 201 -2.36 -9.35 19.26
N GLY A 202 -2.14 -10.22 18.28
CA GLY A 202 -3.15 -11.15 17.77
C GLY A 202 -4.26 -10.54 16.90
N SER A 203 -4.36 -9.21 16.81
CA SER A 203 -5.41 -8.55 16.01
C SER A 203 -5.10 -8.54 14.52
N HIS A 204 -6.03 -8.03 13.72
CA HIS A 204 -5.94 -7.91 12.27
C HIS A 204 -6.28 -6.48 11.85
N PHE A 205 -5.51 -5.94 10.89
CA PHE A 205 -5.87 -4.70 10.22
C PHE A 205 -5.56 -4.80 8.72
N MET A 206 -6.49 -4.29 7.91
CA MET A 206 -6.32 -4.12 6.47
C MET A 206 -5.95 -2.68 6.19
N PHE A 207 -4.83 -2.47 5.52
CA PHE A 207 -4.45 -1.18 4.95
C PHE A 207 -4.97 -1.10 3.50
N PRO A 208 -6.05 -0.36 3.20
CA PRO A 208 -6.65 -0.31 1.86
C PRO A 208 -5.92 0.68 0.95
N ILE A 209 -4.63 0.43 0.74
CA ILE A 209 -3.70 1.33 0.05
C ILE A 209 -3.63 1.05 -1.46
N ALA A 210 -3.23 2.06 -2.21
CA ALA A 210 -3.03 2.00 -3.65
C ALA A 210 -1.79 2.79 -4.07
N THR A 211 -1.19 2.36 -5.18
CA THR A 211 -0.02 3.03 -5.76
C THR A 211 -0.40 4.34 -6.46
N ALA A 212 0.60 5.12 -6.88
CA ALA A 212 0.39 6.37 -7.62
C ALA A 212 -0.30 6.12 -8.99
N SER A 213 -0.06 4.98 -9.61
CA SER A 213 -0.76 4.51 -10.83
C SER A 213 -2.13 3.90 -10.53
N LEU A 214 -2.65 4.08 -9.30
CA LEU A 214 -3.98 3.68 -8.86
C LEU A 214 -4.21 2.16 -8.79
N HIS A 215 -3.14 1.36 -8.79
CA HIS A 215 -3.28 -0.07 -8.52
C HIS A 215 -3.69 -0.28 -7.06
N TYR A 216 -4.91 -0.78 -6.83
CA TYR A 216 -5.38 -1.12 -5.50
C TYR A 216 -4.61 -2.31 -4.94
N ALA A 217 -3.78 -2.05 -3.93
CA ALA A 217 -2.76 -2.96 -3.46
C ALA A 217 -2.83 -3.11 -1.93
N PRO A 218 -3.96 -3.58 -1.36
CA PRO A 218 -4.09 -3.61 0.08
C PRO A 218 -3.14 -4.63 0.71
N VAL A 219 -2.69 -4.33 1.92
CA VAL A 219 -1.88 -5.24 2.76
C VAL A 219 -2.59 -5.50 4.08
N ALA A 220 -2.72 -6.77 4.44
CA ALA A 220 -3.16 -7.16 5.77
C ALA A 220 -1.95 -7.42 6.64
N VAL A 221 -1.99 -6.91 7.86
CA VAL A 221 -1.09 -7.35 8.93
C VAL A 221 -1.96 -7.95 10.02
N SER A 222 -1.61 -9.17 10.45
CA SER A 222 -2.39 -9.88 11.46
C SER A 222 -1.56 -10.85 12.27
N GLY A 223 -2.08 -11.27 13.42
CA GLY A 223 -1.41 -12.25 14.27
C GLY A 223 -0.05 -11.77 14.75
N SER A 224 0.09 -10.46 15.02
CA SER A 224 1.33 -9.93 15.59
C SER A 224 1.56 -10.53 16.97
N ASP A 225 2.82 -10.83 17.29
CA ASP A 225 3.21 -11.38 18.59
C ASP A 225 3.11 -10.36 19.73
N LYS A 226 3.07 -9.06 19.43
CA LYS A 226 2.96 -7.97 20.41
C LYS A 226 2.22 -6.74 19.85
N ASP A 227 1.89 -5.81 20.74
CA ASP A 227 1.34 -4.49 20.37
C ASP A 227 2.45 -3.64 19.73
N ALA A 228 2.18 -3.02 18.57
CA ALA A 228 3.10 -2.07 17.94
C ALA A 228 2.38 -1.22 16.88
N THR A 229 2.88 -0.03 16.60
CA THR A 229 2.47 0.72 15.40
C THR A 229 3.07 0.05 14.17
N ILE A 230 2.21 -0.34 13.24
CA ILE A 230 2.55 -0.83 11.91
C ILE A 230 2.39 0.32 10.92
N TYR A 231 3.33 0.45 10.01
CA TYR A 231 3.32 1.43 8.93
C TYR A 231 3.25 0.67 7.61
N ALA A 232 2.38 1.13 6.71
CA ALA A 232 2.22 0.52 5.40
C ALA A 232 2.08 1.59 4.32
N ARG A 233 2.74 1.34 3.20
CA ARG A 233 2.49 2.02 1.92
C ARG A 233 2.70 1.07 0.77
N SER A 234 2.17 1.43 -0.40
CA SER A 234 2.47 0.78 -1.66
C SER A 234 3.01 1.82 -2.64
N SER A 235 3.80 1.34 -3.59
CA SER A 235 4.41 2.17 -4.64
C SER A 235 4.42 1.41 -5.94
N ASP A 236 4.37 2.14 -7.06
CA ASP A 236 4.64 1.53 -8.35
C ASP A 236 6.09 1.11 -8.37
N TYR A 237 6.33 -0.10 -8.85
CA TYR A 237 7.65 -0.70 -8.80
C TYR A 237 8.73 0.17 -9.45
N SER A 238 8.42 0.83 -10.58
CA SER A 238 9.36 1.72 -11.28
C SER A 238 9.82 2.94 -10.46
N SER A 239 9.01 3.36 -9.48
CA SER A 239 9.26 4.47 -8.58
C SER A 239 9.90 4.06 -7.25
N SER A 240 9.96 2.76 -6.97
CA SER A 240 10.51 2.22 -5.73
C SER A 240 12.04 2.29 -5.71
N ILE A 241 12.60 2.37 -4.51
CA ILE A 241 14.06 2.36 -4.31
C ILE A 241 14.66 0.97 -4.52
N VAL A 242 13.86 -0.09 -4.39
CA VAL A 242 14.27 -1.48 -4.65
C VAL A 242 13.99 -1.89 -6.08
N ARG A 243 14.94 -2.60 -6.70
CA ARG A 243 14.95 -2.96 -8.13
C ARG A 243 15.49 -4.38 -8.30
N PRO A 244 14.66 -5.43 -8.22
CA PRO A 244 15.16 -6.78 -8.38
C PRO A 244 15.63 -7.03 -9.81
N LYS A 245 16.57 -7.96 -9.92
CA LYS A 245 17.29 -8.29 -11.16
C LYS A 245 16.40 -8.68 -12.34
N TYR A 246 15.25 -9.30 -12.08
CA TYR A 246 14.33 -9.84 -13.10
C TYR A 246 12.90 -9.27 -12.96
N PRO A 247 12.68 -8.00 -13.33
CA PRO A 247 11.40 -7.33 -13.13
C PRO A 247 10.21 -8.00 -13.85
N GLN A 248 10.45 -8.63 -15.00
CA GLN A 248 9.43 -9.33 -15.79
C GLN A 248 8.74 -10.49 -15.05
N SER A 249 9.40 -11.04 -14.03
CA SER A 249 8.94 -12.18 -13.22
C SER A 249 8.08 -11.76 -12.02
N GLY A 250 8.00 -10.45 -11.75
CA GLY A 250 7.27 -9.87 -10.64
C GLY A 250 5.99 -9.14 -11.04
N ILE A 251 5.55 -8.26 -10.16
CA ILE A 251 4.42 -7.35 -10.39
C ILE A 251 4.89 -5.90 -10.30
N ASP A 252 4.13 -4.98 -10.86
CA ASP A 252 4.43 -3.53 -10.85
C ASP A 252 4.07 -2.84 -9.53
N ILE A 253 4.14 -3.57 -8.41
CA ILE A 253 3.78 -3.10 -7.08
C ILE A 253 4.85 -3.54 -6.09
N ASN A 254 5.29 -2.60 -5.27
CA ASN A 254 6.06 -2.86 -4.07
C ASN A 254 5.29 -2.37 -2.84
N TRP A 255 5.27 -3.19 -1.80
CA TRP A 255 4.79 -2.81 -0.48
C TRP A 255 5.98 -2.47 0.40
N GLN A 256 5.85 -1.40 1.17
CA GLN A 256 6.74 -1.12 2.28
C GLN A 256 5.94 -1.26 3.56
N VAL A 257 6.33 -2.23 4.39
CA VAL A 257 5.69 -2.55 5.66
C VAL A 257 6.76 -2.69 6.74
N TYR A 258 6.64 -1.90 7.79
CA TYR A 258 7.56 -1.91 8.92
C TYR A 258 6.81 -1.59 10.22
N ALA A 259 7.48 -1.74 11.35
CA ALA A 259 6.90 -1.54 12.67
C ALA A 259 7.72 -0.55 13.50
N SER A 260 7.09 0.02 14.52
CA SER A 260 7.77 0.87 15.51
C SER A 260 8.75 0.11 16.42
N GLN A 261 8.66 -1.22 16.45
CA GLN A 261 9.56 -2.09 17.21
C GLN A 261 9.59 -3.50 16.58
N PRO A 262 10.65 -4.30 16.82
CA PRO A 262 10.77 -5.63 16.23
C PRO A 262 9.60 -6.52 16.64
N LEU A 263 8.93 -7.10 15.65
CA LEU A 263 7.79 -8.00 15.85
C LEU A 263 7.66 -9.00 14.71
N THR A 264 6.96 -10.07 15.01
CA THR A 264 6.60 -11.10 14.04
C THR A 264 5.12 -10.98 13.71
N ALA A 265 4.75 -11.00 12.43
CA ALA A 265 3.37 -10.97 12.00
C ALA A 265 3.12 -11.82 10.74
N MET A 266 1.85 -12.03 10.43
CA MET A 266 1.40 -12.57 9.15
C MET A 266 1.10 -11.41 8.20
N LEU A 267 1.68 -11.47 7.00
CA LEU A 267 1.41 -10.52 5.92
C LEU A 267 0.53 -11.17 4.85
N THR A 268 -0.52 -10.47 4.44
CA THR A 268 -1.31 -10.83 3.24
C THR A 268 -1.21 -9.68 2.24
N LEU A 269 -0.63 -9.94 1.07
CA LEU A 269 -0.46 -8.98 0.00
C LEU A 269 -1.48 -9.26 -1.10
N THR A 270 -2.16 -8.24 -1.59
CA THR A 270 -3.21 -8.36 -2.61
C THR A 270 -2.97 -7.36 -3.75
N HIS A 271 -3.07 -7.80 -5.00
CA HIS A 271 -2.91 -6.92 -6.17
C HIS A 271 -3.87 -7.28 -7.32
N PRO A 272 -4.16 -6.35 -8.25
CA PRO A 272 -4.91 -6.65 -9.45
C PRO A 272 -4.02 -7.31 -10.51
N LEU A 273 -4.57 -8.19 -11.32
CA LEU A 273 -3.84 -8.85 -12.41
C LEU A 273 -3.22 -7.88 -13.43
N ALA A 274 -3.82 -6.69 -13.59
CA ALA A 274 -3.28 -5.66 -14.49
C ALA A 274 -1.87 -5.17 -14.08
N ALA A 275 -1.47 -5.38 -12.82
CA ALA A 275 -0.13 -5.08 -12.36
C ALA A 275 0.88 -6.22 -12.63
N ASN A 276 0.44 -7.37 -13.15
CA ASN A 276 1.34 -8.48 -13.46
C ASN A 276 2.27 -8.11 -14.63
N LYS A 277 3.53 -8.48 -14.51
CA LYS A 277 4.46 -8.44 -15.64
C LYS A 277 4.33 -9.71 -16.48
N GLU A 278 4.91 -9.68 -17.68
CA GLU A 278 4.72 -10.69 -18.73
C GLU A 278 5.00 -12.14 -18.27
N LYS A 279 6.05 -12.36 -17.47
CA LYS A 279 6.40 -13.69 -16.98
C LYS A 279 5.70 -14.07 -15.68
N TYR A 280 5.03 -13.15 -14.99
CA TYR A 280 4.38 -13.46 -13.72
C TYR A 280 3.27 -14.51 -13.91
N ARG A 281 3.28 -15.53 -13.04
CA ARG A 281 2.25 -16.57 -12.97
C ARG A 281 1.76 -16.64 -11.54
N ASP A 282 0.51 -16.25 -11.33
CA ASP A 282 -0.05 -16.09 -9.98
C ASP A 282 -0.03 -17.39 -9.16
N GLU A 283 -0.21 -18.54 -9.79
CA GLU A 283 -0.17 -19.85 -9.12
C GLU A 283 1.23 -20.28 -8.65
N GLN A 284 2.28 -19.72 -9.26
CA GLN A 284 3.69 -20.02 -8.97
C GLN A 284 4.35 -18.92 -8.13
N ALA A 285 3.63 -17.83 -7.86
CA ALA A 285 4.20 -16.68 -7.20
C ALA A 285 4.41 -16.93 -5.70
N ALA A 286 5.44 -16.27 -5.18
CA ALA A 286 5.70 -16.18 -3.76
C ALA A 286 5.86 -14.71 -3.36
N ILE A 287 5.68 -14.42 -2.08
CA ILE A 287 6.08 -13.17 -1.47
C ILE A 287 7.61 -13.21 -1.32
N TYR A 288 8.25 -12.14 -1.76
CA TYR A 288 9.68 -11.94 -1.58
C TYR A 288 9.90 -10.69 -0.73
N GLN A 289 10.88 -10.80 0.16
CA GLN A 289 11.41 -9.68 0.95
C GLN A 289 12.70 -9.21 0.30
N PHE A 290 12.89 -7.90 0.17
CA PHE A 290 14.15 -7.38 -0.33
C PHE A 290 15.22 -7.44 0.76
N MET A 291 16.41 -7.89 0.39
CA MET A 291 17.58 -7.95 1.26
C MET A 291 18.52 -6.78 0.98
N GLU A 292 18.71 -6.47 -0.30
CA GLU A 292 19.42 -5.29 -0.81
C GLU A 292 18.73 -4.81 -2.10
N LEU A 293 19.34 -3.85 -2.83
CA LEU A 293 18.71 -3.21 -3.99
C LEU A 293 18.20 -4.19 -5.05
N GLU A 294 18.94 -5.27 -5.31
CA GLU A 294 18.59 -6.26 -6.35
C GLU A 294 18.40 -7.68 -5.83
N GLU A 295 18.70 -7.92 -4.55
CA GLU A 295 18.65 -9.23 -3.90
C GLU A 295 17.37 -9.40 -3.08
N MET A 296 16.79 -10.59 -3.16
CA MET A 296 15.51 -10.90 -2.54
C MET A 296 15.54 -12.28 -1.89
N ASP A 297 14.94 -12.37 -0.70
CA ASP A 297 14.68 -13.65 -0.05
C ASP A 297 13.24 -14.09 -0.32
N ARG A 298 13.08 -15.39 -0.60
CA ARG A 298 11.77 -15.98 -0.90
C ARG A 298 11.12 -16.41 0.41
N LEU A 299 10.01 -15.78 0.77
CA LEU A 299 9.29 -16.13 1.99
C LEU A 299 8.39 -17.36 1.78
N PRO A 300 8.18 -18.20 2.83
CA PRO A 300 7.17 -19.25 2.82
C PRO A 300 5.79 -18.67 2.51
N THR A 301 5.30 -18.95 1.30
CA THR A 301 4.09 -18.30 0.79
C THR A 301 2.98 -19.30 0.50
N LYS A 302 1.78 -18.96 0.96
CA LYS A 302 0.52 -19.60 0.59
C LYS A 302 -0.26 -18.68 -0.32
N ARG A 303 -0.65 -19.18 -1.50
CA ARG A 303 -1.67 -18.52 -2.33
C ARG A 303 -3.05 -18.73 -1.70
N VAL A 304 -3.76 -17.65 -1.44
CA VAL A 304 -5.11 -17.67 -0.85
C VAL A 304 -6.17 -17.68 -1.95
N SER A 305 -6.00 -16.82 -2.94
CA SER A 305 -6.83 -16.71 -4.14
C SER A 305 -6.03 -16.02 -5.24
N GLU A 306 -6.64 -15.82 -6.41
CA GLU A 306 -6.01 -15.04 -7.47
C GLU A 306 -5.61 -13.64 -6.99
N GLY A 307 -4.34 -13.28 -7.18
CA GLY A 307 -3.80 -12.00 -6.76
C GLY A 307 -3.60 -11.85 -5.24
N VAL A 308 -3.88 -12.87 -4.42
CA VAL A 308 -3.80 -12.80 -2.94
C VAL A 308 -2.85 -13.86 -2.41
N HIS A 309 -1.75 -13.42 -1.80
CA HIS A 309 -0.70 -14.28 -1.27
C HIS A 309 -0.43 -13.91 0.19
N GLN A 310 -0.09 -14.91 0.98
CA GLN A 310 0.11 -14.76 2.42
C GLN A 310 1.41 -15.44 2.86
N SER A 311 2.15 -14.79 3.75
CA SER A 311 3.34 -15.33 4.42
C SER A 311 3.17 -15.20 5.92
N SER A 312 3.47 -16.28 6.64
CA SER A 312 3.43 -16.32 8.10
C SER A 312 4.80 -16.05 8.70
N ALA A 313 4.82 -15.64 9.96
CA ALA A 313 6.05 -15.43 10.73
C ALA A 313 7.06 -14.45 10.10
N VAL A 314 6.57 -13.41 9.42
CA VAL A 314 7.41 -12.37 8.81
C VAL A 314 7.93 -11.45 9.92
N GLN A 315 9.26 -11.29 9.98
CA GLN A 315 9.90 -10.28 10.83
C GLN A 315 9.77 -8.92 10.15
N LEU A 316 9.11 -7.97 10.81
CA LEU A 316 9.01 -6.60 10.29
C LEU A 316 10.23 -5.79 10.69
N ALA A 317 10.79 -5.06 9.73
CA ALA A 317 11.85 -4.08 9.99
C ALA A 317 11.34 -2.97 10.91
N THR A 318 12.27 -2.24 11.54
CA THR A 318 11.93 -1.12 12.43
C THR A 318 12.06 0.25 11.78
N GLU A 319 12.65 0.31 10.59
CA GLU A 319 12.95 1.55 9.89
C GLU A 319 12.39 1.51 8.47
N PRO A 320 11.80 2.61 7.98
CA PRO A 320 11.32 2.66 6.60
C PRO A 320 12.46 2.53 5.59
N THR A 321 13.67 2.96 5.91
CA THR A 321 14.79 2.92 4.96
C THR A 321 15.46 1.56 4.85
N ASP A 322 15.15 0.61 5.74
CA ASP A 322 15.68 -0.74 5.69
C ASP A 322 15.09 -1.49 4.48
N TYR A 323 15.93 -2.12 3.65
CA TYR A 323 15.50 -2.93 2.51
C TYR A 323 14.53 -4.04 2.93
N ARG A 324 14.66 -4.57 4.16
CA ARG A 324 13.75 -5.58 4.72
C ARG A 324 12.33 -5.07 4.98
N SER A 325 12.12 -3.76 4.96
CA SER A 325 10.76 -3.19 4.99
C SER A 325 10.02 -3.37 3.66
N TRP A 326 10.71 -3.73 2.58
CA TRP A 326 10.13 -3.83 1.25
C TRP A 326 9.79 -5.27 0.88
N PHE A 327 8.63 -5.43 0.26
CA PHE A 327 8.08 -6.70 -0.19
C PHE A 327 7.48 -6.58 -1.58
N THR A 328 7.53 -7.67 -2.33
CA THR A 328 6.79 -7.79 -3.60
C THR A 328 6.38 -9.24 -3.82
N LYS A 329 5.75 -9.53 -4.96
CA LYS A 329 5.49 -10.89 -5.42
C LYS A 329 6.24 -11.15 -6.71
N SER A 330 6.82 -12.33 -6.82
CA SER A 330 7.51 -12.80 -8.00
C SER A 330 7.36 -14.31 -8.12
N ILE A 331 7.65 -14.87 -9.29
CA ILE A 331 7.93 -16.31 -9.43
C ILE A 331 9.39 -16.60 -9.03
N ALA A 332 9.75 -17.88 -8.90
CA ALA A 332 11.13 -18.32 -8.64
C ALA A 332 12.12 -17.59 -9.57
N LEU A 333 13.14 -16.95 -9.00
CA LEU A 333 14.11 -16.10 -9.71
C LEU A 333 15.14 -16.88 -10.54
N SER A 334 14.89 -18.14 -10.87
CA SER A 334 15.80 -18.95 -11.66
C SER A 334 15.44 -18.89 -13.14
N ASP A 335 15.73 -17.77 -13.79
CA ASP A 335 16.04 -17.78 -15.23
C ASP A 335 17.43 -18.45 -15.47
N GLU A 336 18.13 -18.87 -14.40
CA GLU A 336 19.40 -19.58 -14.44
C GLU A 336 19.29 -20.93 -13.74
N LEU A 337 19.70 -21.99 -14.45
CA LEU A 337 19.87 -23.31 -13.87
C LEU A 337 20.97 -23.27 -12.80
N PHE A 338 20.73 -23.87 -11.65
CA PHE A 338 21.83 -24.20 -10.74
C PHE A 338 22.49 -25.49 -11.23
N ILE A 339 23.75 -25.39 -11.65
CA ILE A 339 24.52 -26.49 -12.22
C ILE A 339 25.70 -26.80 -11.29
N PRO A 340 25.71 -27.94 -10.58
CA PRO A 340 26.82 -28.29 -9.71
C PRO A 340 28.10 -28.55 -10.52
N ASN A 341 29.26 -28.55 -9.89
CA ASN A 341 30.54 -28.83 -10.55
C ASN A 341 31.22 -30.11 -10.03
N VAL A 342 30.59 -30.84 -9.11
CA VAL A 342 31.10 -32.10 -8.54
C VAL A 342 29.92 -33.03 -8.24
N PHE A 343 30.10 -34.34 -8.46
CA PHE A 343 29.21 -35.38 -7.96
C PHE A 343 30.00 -36.68 -7.67
N THR A 344 29.47 -37.51 -6.77
CA THR A 344 30.13 -38.66 -6.13
C THR A 344 29.20 -39.88 -6.13
N PRO A 345 29.11 -40.63 -7.25
CA PRO A 345 28.28 -41.84 -7.34
C PRO A 345 28.87 -42.99 -6.50
N ASN A 346 28.65 -42.95 -5.19
CA ASN A 346 29.11 -43.95 -4.21
C ASN A 346 27.95 -44.75 -3.58
N GLY A 347 26.69 -44.39 -3.89
CA GLY A 347 25.49 -45.06 -3.41
C GLY A 347 25.05 -44.65 -2.01
N ASP A 348 25.54 -43.54 -1.47
CA ASP A 348 25.14 -43.01 -0.16
C ASP A 348 23.85 -42.15 -0.22
N GLY A 349 23.32 -41.91 -1.42
CA GLY A 349 22.13 -41.10 -1.67
C GLY A 349 22.39 -39.60 -1.80
N VAL A 350 23.65 -39.15 -1.68
CA VAL A 350 24.06 -37.74 -1.70
C VAL A 350 24.97 -37.48 -2.89
N ASN A 351 24.54 -36.61 -3.80
CA ASN A 351 25.29 -36.28 -5.03
C ASN A 351 25.67 -37.52 -5.87
N ASP A 352 24.86 -38.58 -5.84
CA ASP A 352 25.09 -39.78 -6.65
C ASP A 352 24.89 -39.53 -8.17
N ARG A 353 24.26 -38.41 -8.52
CA ARG A 353 23.96 -38.03 -9.90
C ARG A 353 24.28 -36.56 -10.11
N PHE A 354 24.45 -36.20 -11.37
CA PHE A 354 24.58 -34.82 -11.80
C PHE A 354 23.21 -34.14 -11.84
N VAL A 355 22.77 -33.61 -10.69
CA VAL A 355 21.45 -33.02 -10.52
C VAL A 355 21.48 -31.52 -10.80
N ILE A 356 20.80 -31.09 -11.86
CA ILE A 356 20.58 -29.68 -12.20
C ILE A 356 19.27 -29.24 -11.52
N GLN A 357 19.29 -28.11 -10.82
CA GLN A 357 18.10 -27.57 -10.14
C GLN A 357 17.45 -26.46 -10.97
N ALA A 358 16.19 -26.17 -10.67
CA ALA A 358 15.40 -25.12 -11.31
C ALA A 358 15.09 -25.36 -12.80
N MET A 359 15.12 -26.63 -13.24
CA MET A 359 14.77 -27.01 -14.62
C MET A 359 13.29 -26.78 -14.94
N GLU A 360 12.43 -26.71 -13.92
CA GLU A 360 10.99 -26.43 -14.05
C GLU A 360 10.67 -25.03 -14.60
N ALA A 361 11.65 -24.12 -14.60
CA ALA A 361 11.54 -22.80 -15.22
C ALA A 361 11.62 -22.86 -16.77
N PHE A 362 12.00 -24.00 -17.34
CA PHE A 362 12.19 -24.20 -18.77
C PHE A 362 11.22 -25.26 -19.33
N ASN A 363 10.77 -25.09 -20.58
CA ASN A 363 9.95 -26.09 -21.26
C ASN A 363 10.73 -27.38 -21.53
N THR A 364 12.01 -27.26 -21.87
CA THR A 364 12.91 -28.39 -22.09
C THR A 364 14.31 -28.03 -21.66
N VAL A 365 14.99 -28.95 -20.98
CA VAL A 365 16.42 -28.88 -20.68
C VAL A 365 17.09 -30.09 -21.28
N SER A 366 18.11 -29.90 -22.13
CA SER A 366 18.92 -30.99 -22.67
C SER A 366 20.32 -30.96 -22.08
N LEU A 367 20.96 -32.13 -21.98
CA LEU A 367 22.32 -32.28 -21.47
C LEU A 367 23.18 -33.04 -22.49
N THR A 368 24.35 -32.48 -22.80
CA THR A 368 25.42 -33.17 -23.53
C THR A 368 26.68 -33.18 -22.68
N ILE A 369 27.33 -34.33 -22.51
CA ILE A 369 28.62 -34.47 -21.81
C ILE A 369 29.72 -34.87 -22.77
N TYR A 370 30.88 -34.24 -22.60
CA TYR A 370 32.11 -34.49 -23.33
C TYR A 370 33.22 -34.93 -22.38
N ASN A 371 34.09 -35.82 -22.86
CA ASN A 371 35.36 -36.11 -22.18
C ASN A 371 36.41 -35.03 -22.46
N ARG A 372 37.59 -35.15 -21.84
CA ARG A 372 38.71 -34.18 -21.98
C ARG A 372 39.22 -34.01 -23.42
N TRP A 373 39.00 -34.98 -24.30
CA TRP A 373 39.40 -34.91 -25.71
C TRP A 373 38.33 -34.35 -26.63
N GLY A 374 37.18 -33.93 -26.08
CA GLY A 374 36.07 -33.36 -26.85
C GLY A 374 35.14 -34.40 -27.47
N ASN A 375 35.28 -35.70 -27.14
CA ASN A 375 34.33 -36.71 -27.60
C ASN A 375 33.05 -36.63 -26.76
N ASN A 376 31.90 -36.65 -27.43
CA ASN A 376 30.59 -36.79 -26.77
C ASN A 376 30.48 -38.21 -26.18
N ILE A 377 30.18 -38.29 -24.88
CA ILE A 377 30.04 -39.55 -24.15
C ILE A 377 28.64 -39.76 -23.57
N TYR A 378 27.79 -38.72 -23.58
CA TYR A 378 26.41 -38.79 -23.11
C TYR A 378 25.59 -37.66 -23.75
N TYR A 379 24.35 -37.98 -24.12
CA TYR A 379 23.37 -37.02 -24.59
C TYR A 379 21.97 -37.39 -24.09
N ASN A 380 21.25 -36.42 -23.55
CA ASN A 380 19.86 -36.54 -23.19
C ASN A 380 19.09 -35.28 -23.64
N PRO A 381 18.13 -35.39 -24.58
CA PRO A 381 17.38 -34.25 -25.10
C PRO A 381 16.34 -33.69 -24.11
N VAL A 382 15.95 -34.48 -23.09
CA VAL A 382 15.00 -34.09 -22.04
C VAL A 382 15.55 -34.60 -20.72
N TYR A 383 16.54 -33.88 -20.20
CA TYR A 383 17.30 -34.30 -19.05
C TYR A 383 16.45 -34.35 -17.79
N ASP A 384 16.55 -35.47 -17.08
CA ASP A 384 15.71 -35.86 -15.94
C ASP A 384 16.56 -36.08 -14.68
N ASN A 385 17.77 -35.51 -14.62
CA ASN A 385 18.73 -35.69 -13.52
C ASN A 385 19.19 -37.15 -13.32
N SER A 386 19.22 -37.95 -14.39
CA SER A 386 19.58 -39.37 -14.34
C SER A 386 21.08 -39.69 -14.51
N TRP A 387 21.91 -38.74 -14.95
CA TRP A 387 23.31 -39.06 -15.28
C TRP A 387 24.16 -39.29 -14.02
N ASP A 388 24.76 -40.47 -13.92
CA ASP A 388 25.50 -40.99 -12.77
C ASP A 388 26.99 -41.28 -13.09
N GLY A 389 27.45 -41.02 -14.32
CA GLY A 389 28.82 -41.33 -14.73
C GLY A 389 29.17 -42.83 -14.74
N SER A 390 28.18 -43.71 -14.85
CA SER A 390 28.37 -45.17 -14.96
C SER A 390 29.30 -45.55 -16.13
N GLY A 391 30.27 -46.43 -15.88
CA GLY A 391 31.25 -46.88 -16.88
C GLY A 391 32.39 -45.90 -17.22
N LEU A 392 32.43 -44.73 -16.57
CA LEU A 392 33.46 -43.71 -16.81
C LEU A 392 34.55 -43.70 -15.72
N ASN A 393 35.76 -43.28 -16.08
CA ASN A 393 36.85 -43.07 -15.12
C ASN A 393 36.63 -41.79 -14.30
N PRO A 394 37.10 -41.72 -13.03
CA PRO A 394 37.14 -40.48 -12.27
C PRO A 394 37.89 -39.39 -13.03
N GLY A 395 37.39 -38.15 -12.97
CA GLY A 395 38.00 -37.02 -13.65
C GLY A 395 37.01 -35.93 -14.04
N THR A 396 37.54 -34.89 -14.68
CA THR A 396 36.75 -33.75 -15.16
C THR A 396 36.15 -34.02 -16.54
N TYR A 397 34.85 -33.79 -16.63
CA TYR A 397 34.06 -33.83 -17.85
C TYR A 397 33.52 -32.44 -18.16
N TYR A 398 33.10 -32.20 -19.40
CA TYR A 398 32.57 -30.92 -19.84
C TYR A 398 31.12 -31.08 -20.26
N TYR A 399 30.27 -30.11 -19.94
CA TYR A 399 28.86 -30.16 -20.31
C TYR A 399 28.48 -29.02 -21.25
N VAL A 400 27.47 -29.28 -22.07
CA VAL A 400 26.65 -28.27 -22.74
C VAL A 400 25.20 -28.56 -22.37
N ILE A 401 24.55 -27.58 -21.76
CA ILE A 401 23.13 -27.62 -21.41
C ILE A 401 22.41 -26.60 -22.27
N GLU A 402 21.35 -27.04 -22.97
CA GLU A 402 20.46 -26.15 -23.70
C GLU A 402 19.10 -26.14 -22.99
N ALA A 403 18.71 -24.98 -22.45
CA ALA A 403 17.46 -24.78 -21.74
C ALA A 403 16.55 -23.85 -22.57
N LYS A 404 15.35 -24.32 -22.92
CA LYS A 404 14.41 -23.58 -23.78
C LYS A 404 13.20 -23.12 -23.00
N GLU A 405 12.85 -21.84 -23.16
CA GLU A 405 11.66 -21.20 -22.63
C GLU A 405 10.94 -20.48 -23.78
N GLY A 406 9.83 -21.04 -24.26
CA GLY A 406 9.14 -20.58 -25.46
C GLY A 406 10.05 -20.63 -26.70
N ASN A 407 10.26 -19.46 -27.33
CA ASN A 407 11.16 -19.31 -28.48
C ASN A 407 12.61 -18.98 -28.07
N ASN A 408 12.87 -18.78 -26.77
CA ASN A 408 14.19 -18.45 -26.26
C ASN A 408 14.96 -19.73 -25.92
N SER A 409 16.26 -19.72 -26.20
CA SER A 409 17.19 -20.81 -25.85
C SER A 409 18.41 -20.23 -25.15
N SER A 410 18.70 -20.75 -23.96
CA SER A 410 19.87 -20.42 -23.14
C SER A 410 20.83 -21.60 -23.16
N ILE A 411 22.11 -21.32 -23.44
CA ILE A 411 23.17 -22.34 -23.49
C ILE A 411 24.12 -22.13 -22.32
N TYR A 412 24.24 -23.16 -21.47
CA TYR A 412 25.19 -23.21 -20.37
C TYR A 412 26.32 -24.16 -20.71
N LYS A 413 27.56 -23.73 -20.46
CA LYS A 413 28.77 -24.53 -20.70
C LYS A 413 29.63 -24.50 -19.46
N GLY A 414 30.22 -25.64 -19.14
CA GLY A 414 31.08 -25.73 -17.98
C GLY A 414 31.71 -27.10 -17.86
N TRP A 415 32.14 -27.41 -16.64
CA TRP A 415 32.76 -28.67 -16.30
C TRP A 415 32.13 -29.26 -15.05
N VAL A 416 32.25 -30.58 -14.92
CA VAL A 416 31.80 -31.34 -13.77
C VAL A 416 32.86 -32.39 -13.42
N LEU A 417 33.22 -32.48 -12.16
CA LEU A 417 34.14 -33.46 -11.62
C LEU A 417 33.38 -34.70 -11.16
N LEU A 418 33.71 -35.85 -11.75
CA LEU A 418 33.27 -37.16 -11.31
C LEU A 418 34.32 -37.74 -10.36
N ILE A 419 33.95 -37.90 -9.10
CA ILE A 419 34.78 -38.57 -8.09
C ILE A 419 34.25 -39.98 -7.90
N LYS A 420 35.13 -40.99 -7.94
CA LYS A 420 34.81 -42.34 -7.45
C LYS A 420 35.81 -42.68 -6.37
N GLU A 421 35.31 -43.08 -5.22
CA GLU A 421 36.14 -43.72 -4.21
C GLU A 421 36.45 -45.15 -4.71
N ASN A 422 37.72 -45.54 -4.62
CA ASN A 422 38.18 -46.88 -5.01
C ASN A 422 37.81 -47.92 -3.96
#